data_AF-A0A8H6X3E8-F1
#
_entry.id   AF-A0A8H6X3E8-F1
#
_cell.length_a   1.000
_cell.length_b   1.000
_cell.length_c   1.000
_cell.angle_alpha   90.00
_cell.angle_beta   90.00
_cell.angle_gamma   90.00
#
_symmetry.space_group_name_H-M   'P 1'
#
loop_
_entity.id
_entity.type
_entity.pdbx_description
1 polymer ?
#
loop_
_entity_poly.entity_id
_entity_poly.type
_entity_poly.pdbx_seq_one_letter_code
_entity_poly.pdbx_strand_id
1 'polypeptide(L)'
;MFSSPVAAVLWLTLVSVALADEPLVNSFNVSTCPGYSLHSLSETDAGLTAQLSLAGPACNAFGIDITDLTIEVKYETETRLHVNIFDTANSQFTIPETVVTRAQVSDSNTAAKSDLVFNYDPSPFAFWITRRSAPHSIPLFDTRPSSLPTTPIPPVIAGDPSTELDGFPLVFENQYIQVTILGVVHKPSEVLVGGEGKTYSYAGPQQKLVVSKLALDLNGRTTIEWK
;
A
#
# COMPACT_ATOMS: atom_id res chain seq x y z
N MET A 1 -15.82 72.67 -10.49
CA MET A 1 -16.60 71.49 -10.05
C MET A 1 -15.85 70.26 -10.56
N PHE A 2 -15.13 69.57 -9.68
CA PHE A 2 -14.43 68.32 -10.00
C PHE A 2 -15.23 67.16 -9.40
N SER A 3 -15.53 66.16 -10.22
CA SER A 3 -16.26 64.94 -9.85
C SER A 3 -15.26 63.90 -9.34
N SER A 4 -15.43 63.41 -8.10
CA SER A 4 -14.67 62.25 -7.59
C SER A 4 -15.24 60.94 -8.16
N PRO A 5 -14.39 59.92 -8.42
CA PRO A 5 -14.87 58.56 -8.59
C PRO A 5 -14.94 57.86 -7.23
N VAL A 6 -16.04 57.14 -7.00
CA VAL A 6 -16.20 56.23 -5.86
C VAL A 6 -15.52 54.90 -6.23
N ALA A 7 -14.50 54.50 -5.48
CA ALA A 7 -13.89 53.18 -5.62
C ALA A 7 -14.71 52.15 -4.83
N ALA A 8 -15.23 51.13 -5.52
CA ALA A 8 -15.84 49.97 -4.89
C ALA A 8 -14.76 48.93 -4.61
N VAL A 9 -14.53 48.62 -3.33
CA VAL A 9 -13.63 47.55 -2.88
C VAL A 9 -14.45 46.28 -2.72
N LEU A 10 -14.18 45.28 -3.57
CA LEU A 10 -14.82 43.97 -3.53
C LEU A 10 -14.01 43.07 -2.56
N TRP A 11 -14.63 42.66 -1.46
CA TRP A 11 -14.04 41.70 -0.53
C TRP A 11 -14.40 40.28 -0.97
N LEU A 12 -13.42 39.52 -1.46
CA LEU A 12 -13.55 38.07 -1.62
C LEU A 12 -13.24 37.40 -0.28
N THR A 13 -14.27 36.84 0.35
CA THR A 13 -14.09 35.92 1.48
C THR A 13 -13.69 34.55 0.95
N LEU A 14 -12.42 34.18 1.12
CA LEU A 14 -11.97 32.79 1.00
C LEU A 14 -12.55 32.00 2.17
N VAL A 15 -13.50 31.11 1.87
CA VAL A 15 -13.92 30.07 2.81
C VAL A 15 -12.92 28.93 2.68
N SER A 16 -11.94 28.88 3.59
CA SER A 16 -11.10 27.69 3.76
C SER A 16 -11.95 26.63 4.45
N VAL A 17 -12.46 25.66 3.68
CA VAL A 17 -12.96 24.41 4.26
C VAL A 17 -11.74 23.63 4.70
N ALA A 18 -11.38 23.74 5.98
CA ALA A 18 -10.49 22.77 6.60
C ALA A 18 -11.28 21.45 6.66
N LEU A 19 -10.93 20.49 5.80
CA LEU A 19 -11.30 19.10 6.02
C LEU A 19 -10.64 18.72 7.35
N ALA A 20 -11.44 18.60 8.41
CA ALA A 20 -10.97 17.97 9.62
C ALA A 20 -10.59 16.53 9.23
N ASP A 21 -9.31 16.19 9.38
CA ASP A 21 -8.81 14.84 9.18
C ASP A 21 -9.46 13.97 10.26
N GLU A 22 -10.55 13.27 9.92
CA GLU A 22 -11.23 12.36 10.82
C GLU A 22 -10.22 11.29 11.27
N PRO A 23 -10.13 10.99 12.57
CA PRO A 23 -9.13 10.05 13.05
C PRO A 23 -9.37 8.68 12.43
N LEU A 24 -8.37 8.17 11.69
CA LEU A 24 -8.40 6.81 11.14
C LEU A 24 -8.77 5.78 12.21
N VAL A 25 -9.93 5.15 11.97
CA VAL A 25 -10.41 3.99 12.73
C VAL A 25 -10.11 2.75 11.91
N ASN A 26 -9.11 2.00 12.36
CA ASN A 26 -8.78 0.73 11.75
C ASN A 26 -9.85 -0.30 12.10
N SER A 27 -10.32 -1.07 11.11
CA SER A 27 -11.31 -2.13 11.35
C SER A 27 -10.72 -3.37 12.01
N PHE A 28 -9.39 -3.56 11.90
CA PHE A 28 -8.66 -4.76 12.33
C PHE A 28 -9.24 -6.07 11.78
N ASN A 29 -9.96 -6.01 10.67
CA ASN A 29 -10.69 -7.15 10.12
C ASN A 29 -10.62 -7.18 8.59
N VAL A 30 -9.81 -8.10 8.08
CA VAL A 30 -9.62 -8.27 6.64
C VAL A 30 -10.73 -9.04 5.95
N SER A 31 -11.61 -9.75 6.67
CA SER A 31 -12.71 -10.53 6.06
C SER A 31 -13.73 -9.66 5.33
N THR A 32 -13.74 -8.35 5.62
CA THR A 32 -14.63 -7.36 5.01
C THR A 32 -13.96 -6.56 3.89
N CYS A 33 -12.66 -6.78 3.64
CA CYS A 33 -11.95 -6.04 2.60
C CYS A 33 -12.43 -6.45 1.20
N PRO A 34 -12.74 -5.47 0.33
CA PRO A 34 -13.35 -5.75 -0.96
C PRO A 34 -12.36 -6.41 -1.95
N GLY A 35 -11.06 -6.35 -1.68
CA GLY A 35 -10.03 -6.69 -2.64
C GLY A 35 -9.98 -5.69 -3.79
N TYR A 36 -9.47 -6.12 -4.92
CA TYR A 36 -9.25 -5.27 -6.10
C TYR A 36 -9.92 -5.87 -7.34
N SER A 37 -10.21 -5.04 -8.32
CA SER A 37 -10.72 -5.44 -9.63
C SER A 37 -9.83 -4.88 -10.73
N LEU A 38 -9.66 -5.66 -11.80
CA LEU A 38 -8.93 -5.26 -12.98
C LEU A 38 -9.66 -4.12 -13.71
N HIS A 39 -9.01 -2.97 -13.81
CA HIS A 39 -9.51 -1.79 -14.51
C HIS A 39 -9.03 -1.74 -15.96
N SER A 40 -7.74 -2.01 -16.21
CA SER A 40 -7.18 -2.04 -17.57
C SER A 40 -5.99 -2.98 -17.67
N LEU A 41 -5.74 -3.50 -18.87
CA LEU A 41 -4.66 -4.45 -19.14
C LEU A 41 -3.98 -4.13 -20.47
N SER A 42 -2.65 -4.16 -20.47
CA SER A 42 -1.80 -4.06 -21.66
C SER A 42 -0.82 -5.23 -21.68
N GLU A 43 -0.87 -6.04 -22.73
CA GLU A 43 0.00 -7.21 -22.89
C GLU A 43 1.05 -6.96 -23.99
N THR A 44 2.22 -7.59 -23.81
CA THR A 44 3.33 -7.61 -24.76
C THR A 44 3.94 -9.01 -24.78
N ASP A 45 4.82 -9.30 -25.74
CA ASP A 45 5.53 -10.58 -25.76
C ASP A 45 6.40 -10.80 -24.51
N ALA A 46 6.83 -9.73 -23.84
CA ALA A 46 7.70 -9.76 -22.66
C ALA A 46 6.92 -9.86 -21.33
N GLY A 47 5.59 -9.76 -21.35
CA GLY A 47 4.74 -9.76 -20.16
C GLY A 47 3.55 -8.81 -20.25
N LEU A 48 3.05 -8.33 -19.11
CA LEU A 48 1.88 -7.46 -19.07
C LEU A 48 1.97 -6.38 -18.00
N THR A 49 1.17 -5.33 -18.19
CA THR A 49 0.92 -4.29 -17.20
C THR A 49 -0.59 -4.16 -17.00
N ALA A 50 -1.04 -4.25 -15.76
CA ALA A 50 -2.45 -4.16 -15.39
C ALA A 50 -2.66 -3.06 -14.35
N GLN A 51 -3.74 -2.31 -14.48
CA GLN A 51 -4.22 -1.39 -13.45
C GLN A 51 -5.35 -2.06 -12.68
N LEU A 52 -5.25 -2.04 -11.36
CA LEU A 52 -6.29 -2.49 -10.46
C LEU A 52 -6.87 -1.31 -9.69
N SER A 53 -8.17 -1.38 -9.42
CA SER A 53 -8.86 -0.45 -8.53
C SER A 53 -9.50 -1.19 -7.39
N LEU A 54 -9.53 -0.59 -6.20
CA LEU A 54 -10.19 -1.14 -5.01
C LEU A 54 -11.66 -1.45 -5.34
N ALA A 55 -12.09 -2.69 -5.08
CA ALA A 55 -13.37 -3.21 -5.57
C ALA A 55 -14.60 -2.80 -4.73
N GLY A 56 -14.45 -1.80 -3.86
CA GLY A 56 -15.48 -1.35 -2.95
C GLY A 56 -14.96 -0.29 -1.96
N PRO A 57 -15.73 0.03 -0.91
CA PRO A 57 -15.28 0.91 0.15
C PRO A 57 -14.01 0.39 0.83
N ALA A 58 -13.09 1.29 1.18
CA ALA A 58 -11.92 0.98 1.98
C ALA A 58 -12.32 0.31 3.30
N CYS A 59 -11.72 -0.84 3.59
CA CYS A 59 -11.90 -1.56 4.85
C CYS A 59 -10.99 -1.02 5.95
N ASN A 60 -9.87 -0.39 5.55
CA ASN A 60 -8.85 0.18 6.43
C ASN A 60 -8.55 -0.74 7.61
N ALA A 61 -8.19 -2.00 7.32
CA ALA A 61 -8.00 -3.02 8.35
C ALA A 61 -6.85 -2.63 9.28
N PHE A 62 -5.71 -2.24 8.72
CA PHE A 62 -4.52 -1.89 9.48
C PHE A 62 -3.88 -0.54 9.09
N GLY A 63 -4.32 0.07 7.99
CA GLY A 63 -3.92 1.38 7.49
C GLY A 63 -4.97 1.96 6.53
N ILE A 64 -4.58 2.95 5.72
CA ILE A 64 -5.45 3.45 4.63
C ILE A 64 -5.27 2.54 3.42
N ASP A 65 -6.36 1.99 2.87
CA ASP A 65 -6.33 1.26 1.60
C ASP A 65 -5.83 2.15 0.45
N ILE A 66 -4.96 1.59 -0.38
CA ILE A 66 -4.48 2.25 -1.60
C ILE A 66 -5.48 2.00 -2.72
N THR A 67 -6.08 3.04 -3.27
CA THR A 67 -7.18 2.88 -4.23
C THR A 67 -6.76 2.25 -5.55
N ASP A 68 -5.56 2.60 -6.04
CA ASP A 68 -5.12 2.27 -7.39
C ASP A 68 -3.75 1.59 -7.36
N LEU A 69 -3.71 0.35 -7.84
CA LEU A 69 -2.48 -0.43 -7.94
C LEU A 69 -2.09 -0.67 -9.39
N THR A 70 -0.79 -0.74 -9.63
CA THR A 70 -0.22 -1.24 -10.88
C THR A 70 0.37 -2.62 -10.63
N ILE A 71 0.07 -3.57 -11.51
CA ILE A 71 0.73 -4.85 -11.60
C ILE A 71 1.60 -4.87 -12.84
N GLU A 72 2.87 -5.20 -12.66
CA GLU A 72 3.80 -5.45 -13.74
C GLU A 72 4.27 -6.91 -13.69
N VAL A 73 4.00 -7.64 -14.75
CA VAL A 73 4.47 -9.02 -14.94
C VAL A 73 5.52 -9.02 -16.03
N LYS A 74 6.72 -9.52 -15.72
CA LYS A 74 7.85 -9.59 -16.65
C LYS A 74 8.41 -11.00 -16.74
N TYR A 75 8.54 -11.50 -17.96
CA TYR A 75 9.26 -12.74 -18.26
C TYR A 75 10.76 -12.46 -18.33
N GLU A 76 11.43 -12.55 -17.18
CA GLU A 76 12.84 -12.16 -17.10
C GLU A 76 13.78 -13.23 -17.68
N THR A 77 13.45 -14.51 -17.58
CA THR A 77 14.14 -15.64 -18.24
C THR A 77 13.14 -16.75 -18.57
N GLU A 78 13.57 -17.83 -19.25
CA GLU A 78 12.73 -19.01 -19.51
C GLU A 78 12.14 -19.63 -18.23
N THR A 79 12.85 -19.49 -17.10
CA THR A 79 12.51 -20.08 -15.80
C THR A 79 12.21 -19.06 -14.71
N ARG A 80 12.13 -17.76 -15.04
CA ARG A 80 11.86 -16.70 -14.06
C ARG A 80 10.81 -15.73 -14.58
N LEU A 81 9.66 -15.76 -13.93
CA LEU A 81 8.57 -14.81 -14.07
C LEU A 81 8.58 -13.89 -12.84
N HIS A 82 8.57 -12.59 -13.05
CA HIS A 82 8.50 -11.60 -11.98
C HIS A 82 7.14 -10.93 -11.98
N VAL A 83 6.46 -10.95 -10.84
CA VAL A 83 5.20 -10.21 -10.62
C VAL A 83 5.49 -9.13 -9.60
N ASN A 84 5.29 -7.87 -9.99
CA ASN A 84 5.42 -6.70 -9.13
C ASN A 84 4.03 -6.08 -8.94
N ILE A 85 3.63 -5.81 -7.70
CA ILE A 85 2.39 -5.10 -7.38
C ILE A 85 2.78 -3.90 -6.54
N PHE A 86 2.40 -2.69 -6.97
CA PHE A 86 2.77 -1.45 -6.32
C PHE A 86 1.65 -0.42 -6.44
N ASP A 87 1.68 0.62 -5.61
CA ASP A 87 0.74 1.72 -5.75
C ASP A 87 1.00 2.48 -7.05
N THR A 88 -0.06 2.79 -7.79
CA THR A 88 0.07 3.44 -9.11
C THR A 88 0.80 4.79 -9.02
N ALA A 89 0.66 5.49 -7.88
CA ALA A 89 1.35 6.75 -7.61
C ALA A 89 2.86 6.58 -7.37
N ASN A 90 3.33 5.34 -7.14
CA ASN A 90 4.71 4.97 -6.82
C ASN A 90 5.27 5.79 -5.64
N SER A 91 4.43 6.01 -4.64
CA SER A 91 4.72 6.76 -3.42
C SER A 91 5.38 5.90 -2.34
N GLN A 92 5.17 4.59 -2.39
CA GLN A 92 5.78 3.70 -1.41
C GLN A 92 7.25 3.44 -1.70
N PHE A 93 8.01 3.22 -0.64
CA PHE A 93 9.43 2.94 -0.74
C PHE A 93 9.66 1.59 -1.41
N THR A 94 10.53 1.58 -2.41
CA THR A 94 11.06 0.38 -3.04
C THR A 94 12.57 0.34 -2.85
N ILE A 95 13.13 -0.86 -2.69
CA ILE A 95 14.58 -1.01 -2.57
C ILE A 95 15.21 -0.59 -3.90
N PRO A 96 16.13 0.40 -3.93
CA PRO A 96 16.77 0.83 -5.17
C PRO A 96 17.59 -0.30 -5.80
N GLU A 97 17.57 -0.39 -7.13
CA GLU A 97 18.35 -1.40 -7.88
C GLU A 97 19.88 -1.28 -7.66
N THR A 98 20.35 -0.11 -7.21
CA THR A 98 21.76 0.09 -6.83
C THR A 98 22.16 -0.73 -5.61
N VAL A 99 21.20 -1.13 -4.77
CA VAL A 99 21.43 -1.95 -3.58
C VAL A 99 21.27 -3.44 -3.91
N VAL A 100 20.26 -3.78 -4.72
CA VAL A 100 20.00 -5.17 -5.15
C VAL A 100 20.02 -5.22 -6.67
N THR A 101 21.09 -5.81 -7.22
CA THR A 101 21.21 -5.99 -8.67
C THR A 101 20.11 -6.91 -9.18
N ARG A 102 19.19 -6.33 -9.95
CA ARG A 102 18.16 -7.09 -10.66
C ARG A 102 18.75 -7.68 -11.94
N ALA A 103 18.35 -8.90 -12.25
CA ALA A 103 18.79 -9.54 -13.47
C ALA A 103 18.18 -8.84 -14.69
N GLN A 104 19.02 -8.57 -15.68
CA GLN A 104 18.66 -7.77 -16.84
C GLN A 104 17.59 -8.48 -17.66
N VAL A 105 16.49 -7.77 -17.93
CA VAL A 105 15.47 -8.20 -18.88
C VAL A 105 16.05 -7.98 -20.27
N SER A 106 16.21 -9.05 -21.05
CA SER A 106 16.56 -8.92 -22.47
C SER A 106 15.30 -9.04 -23.31
N ASP A 107 15.20 -8.25 -24.37
CA ASP A 107 14.08 -8.28 -25.34
C ASP A 107 13.89 -9.66 -26.01
N SER A 108 14.88 -10.55 -25.85
CA SER A 108 14.80 -11.94 -26.30
C SER A 108 13.90 -12.83 -25.45
N ASN A 109 13.59 -12.43 -24.21
CA ASN A 109 12.88 -13.24 -23.23
C ASN A 109 11.39 -12.93 -23.34
N THR A 110 10.63 -13.92 -23.80
CA THR A 110 9.21 -13.77 -24.09
C THR A 110 8.39 -14.83 -23.38
N ALA A 111 7.11 -14.53 -23.16
CA ALA A 111 6.15 -15.47 -22.60
C ALA A 111 6.12 -16.81 -23.35
N ALA A 112 6.35 -16.77 -24.67
CA ALA A 112 6.37 -17.94 -25.54
C ALA A 112 7.56 -18.89 -25.27
N LYS A 113 8.70 -18.37 -24.79
CA LYS A 113 9.89 -19.17 -24.48
C LYS A 113 9.91 -19.67 -23.04
N SER A 114 9.04 -19.13 -22.18
CA SER A 114 8.97 -19.56 -20.78
C SER A 114 8.06 -20.77 -20.60
N ASP A 115 8.49 -21.67 -19.71
CA ASP A 115 7.62 -22.72 -19.19
C ASP A 115 6.61 -22.17 -18.17
N LEU A 116 6.79 -20.95 -17.65
CA LEU A 116 5.87 -20.33 -16.71
C LEU A 116 4.73 -19.64 -17.46
N VAL A 117 3.51 -19.75 -16.94
CA VAL A 117 2.34 -19.08 -17.52
C VAL A 117 1.65 -18.28 -16.41
N PHE A 118 1.51 -16.97 -16.62
CA PHE A 118 0.72 -16.10 -15.76
C PHE A 118 -0.75 -16.19 -16.16
N ASN A 119 -1.63 -16.38 -15.19
CA ASN A 119 -3.07 -16.46 -15.38
C ASN A 119 -3.74 -15.56 -14.32
N TYR A 120 -4.92 -15.03 -14.63
CA TYR A 120 -5.64 -14.15 -13.71
C TYR A 120 -7.16 -14.25 -13.85
N ASP A 121 -7.86 -13.88 -12.77
CA ASP A 121 -9.28 -13.54 -12.76
C ASP A 121 -9.42 -12.02 -12.59
N PRO A 122 -10.36 -11.34 -13.27
CA PRO A 122 -10.43 -9.89 -13.25
C PRO A 122 -11.17 -9.31 -12.03
N SER A 123 -12.10 -10.04 -11.40
CA SER A 123 -12.91 -9.51 -10.30
C SER A 123 -13.57 -10.61 -9.46
N PRO A 124 -13.26 -10.72 -8.15
CA PRO A 124 -12.11 -10.09 -7.50
C PRO A 124 -10.81 -10.54 -8.18
N PHE A 125 -9.83 -9.65 -8.24
CA PHE A 125 -8.55 -9.93 -8.86
C PHE A 125 -7.83 -11.03 -8.11
N ALA A 126 -7.44 -12.07 -8.83
CA ALA A 126 -6.58 -13.14 -8.35
C ALA A 126 -5.66 -13.56 -9.49
N PHE A 127 -4.48 -14.10 -9.17
CA PHE A 127 -3.57 -14.63 -10.17
C PHE A 127 -2.94 -15.94 -9.73
N TRP A 128 -2.49 -16.72 -10.71
CA TRP A 128 -1.82 -17.98 -10.47
C TRP A 128 -0.82 -18.30 -11.57
N ILE A 129 0.23 -19.05 -11.21
CA ILE A 129 1.32 -19.41 -12.10
C ILE A 129 1.30 -20.91 -12.34
N THR A 130 1.25 -21.32 -13.60
CA THR A 130 1.30 -22.74 -14.00
C THR A 130 2.54 -23.04 -14.83
N ARG A 131 2.78 -24.34 -15.09
CA ARG A 131 3.76 -24.79 -16.07
C ARG A 131 3.08 -25.09 -17.39
N ARG A 132 3.59 -24.55 -18.49
CA ARG A 132 3.14 -24.83 -19.86
C ARG A 132 3.34 -26.29 -20.22
N SER A 133 4.45 -26.89 -19.77
CA SER A 133 4.79 -28.30 -19.94
C SER A 133 3.84 -29.25 -19.20
N ALA A 134 3.09 -28.76 -18.21
CA ALA A 134 2.17 -29.54 -17.40
C ALA A 134 0.87 -28.76 -17.10
N PRO A 135 0.03 -28.47 -18.11
CA PRO A 135 -1.09 -27.55 -17.98
C PRO A 135 -2.21 -28.05 -17.04
N HIS A 136 -2.22 -29.33 -16.70
CA HIS A 136 -3.17 -29.96 -15.78
C HIS A 136 -2.60 -30.24 -14.38
N SER A 137 -1.34 -29.86 -14.11
CA SER A 137 -0.80 -29.99 -12.76
C SER A 137 -1.31 -28.88 -11.86
N ILE A 138 -1.17 -29.08 -10.55
CA ILE A 138 -1.45 -28.03 -9.55
C ILE A 138 -0.58 -26.80 -9.89
N PRO A 139 -1.14 -25.57 -9.83
CA PRO A 139 -0.37 -24.35 -10.01
C PRO A 139 0.83 -24.27 -9.04
N LEU A 140 1.91 -23.62 -9.48
CA LEU A 140 3.09 -23.36 -8.64
C LEU A 140 2.83 -22.30 -7.58
N PHE A 141 1.92 -21.39 -7.91
CA PHE A 141 1.49 -20.28 -7.07
C PHE A 141 0.04 -19.99 -7.42
N ASP A 142 -0.83 -19.78 -6.43
CA ASP A 142 -2.25 -19.56 -6.65
C ASP A 142 -2.82 -18.68 -5.54
N THR A 143 -3.35 -17.50 -5.89
CA THR A 143 -4.00 -16.59 -4.93
C THR A 143 -5.51 -16.71 -4.91
N ARG A 144 -6.10 -17.64 -5.67
CA ARG A 144 -7.56 -17.77 -5.71
C ARG A 144 -8.07 -18.28 -4.37
N PRO A 145 -9.18 -17.73 -3.84
CA PRO A 145 -9.76 -18.19 -2.57
C PRO A 145 -10.07 -19.68 -2.53
N SER A 146 -10.45 -20.28 -3.67
CA SER A 146 -10.72 -21.72 -3.78
C SER A 146 -9.50 -22.62 -3.54
N SER A 147 -8.29 -22.06 -3.63
CA SER A 147 -7.03 -22.77 -3.43
C SER A 147 -6.45 -22.57 -2.03
N LEU A 148 -7.14 -21.79 -1.19
CA LEU A 148 -6.74 -21.46 0.18
C LEU A 148 -7.66 -22.18 1.19
N PRO A 149 -7.22 -22.36 2.45
CA PRO A 149 -8.08 -22.93 3.47
C PRO A 149 -9.32 -22.06 3.74
N THR A 150 -10.42 -22.68 4.19
CA THR A 150 -11.62 -21.94 4.56
C THR A 150 -11.37 -21.11 5.83
N THR A 151 -11.74 -19.83 5.80
CA THR A 151 -11.67 -18.91 6.95
C THR A 151 -13.06 -18.72 7.61
N PRO A 152 -13.13 -18.28 8.89
CA PRO A 152 -12.01 -17.96 9.78
C PRO A 152 -11.25 -19.20 10.25
N ILE A 153 -9.93 -19.09 10.33
CA ILE A 153 -9.07 -20.09 10.96
C ILE A 153 -8.77 -19.60 12.39
N PRO A 154 -9.16 -20.35 13.42
CA PRO A 154 -9.02 -19.90 14.80
C PRO A 154 -7.54 -19.77 15.20
N PRO A 155 -7.23 -18.93 16.20
CA PRO A 155 -5.87 -18.76 16.67
C PRO A 155 -5.29 -20.05 17.24
N VAL A 156 -3.97 -20.23 17.10
CA VAL A 156 -3.23 -21.39 17.62
C VAL A 156 -3.32 -21.46 19.15
N ILE A 157 -3.31 -20.31 19.81
CA ILE A 157 -3.46 -20.18 21.26
C ILE A 157 -4.82 -19.54 21.53
N ALA A 158 -5.68 -20.25 22.27
CA ALA A 158 -7.01 -19.74 22.62
C ALA A 158 -6.90 -18.43 23.41
N GLY A 159 -7.60 -17.39 22.92
CA GLY A 159 -7.59 -16.05 23.53
C GLY A 159 -6.49 -15.12 23.02
N ASP A 160 -5.60 -15.58 22.13
CA ASP A 160 -4.60 -14.75 21.46
C ASP A 160 -4.93 -14.60 19.96
N PRO A 161 -5.55 -13.49 19.53
CA PRO A 161 -5.99 -13.31 18.14
C PRO A 161 -4.83 -13.04 17.16
N SER A 162 -3.57 -12.96 17.62
CA SER A 162 -2.43 -12.63 16.74
C SER A 162 -2.13 -13.66 15.65
N THR A 163 -2.72 -14.86 15.77
CA THR A 163 -2.58 -15.97 14.81
C THR A 163 -3.90 -16.36 14.14
N GLU A 164 -4.96 -15.58 14.35
CA GLU A 164 -6.25 -15.76 13.68
C GLU A 164 -6.15 -15.32 12.21
N LEU A 165 -6.78 -16.07 11.30
CA LEU A 165 -6.80 -15.74 9.87
C LEU A 165 -8.25 -15.66 9.39
N ASP A 166 -8.76 -14.43 9.26
CA ASP A 166 -10.18 -14.17 8.96
C ASP A 166 -10.50 -14.15 7.46
N GLY A 167 -9.49 -13.97 6.61
CA GLY A 167 -9.66 -13.93 5.17
C GLY A 167 -8.33 -13.83 4.45
N PHE A 168 -8.39 -14.04 3.13
CA PHE A 168 -7.25 -13.91 2.24
C PHE A 168 -7.50 -12.96 1.04
N PRO A 169 -8.22 -11.82 1.19
CA PRO A 169 -8.29 -10.86 0.08
C PRO A 169 -6.92 -10.24 -0.16
N LEU A 170 -6.70 -9.77 -1.39
CA LEU A 170 -5.59 -8.86 -1.68
C LEU A 170 -5.86 -7.54 -0.97
N VAL A 171 -5.11 -7.27 0.11
CA VAL A 171 -5.17 -6.01 0.86
C VAL A 171 -3.85 -5.28 0.63
N PHE A 172 -3.95 -4.00 0.25
CA PHE A 172 -2.80 -3.14 0.03
C PHE A 172 -3.08 -1.81 0.72
N GLU A 173 -2.41 -1.57 1.84
CA GLU A 173 -2.63 -0.42 2.71
C GLU A 173 -1.30 0.28 2.99
N ASN A 174 -1.34 1.58 3.26
CA ASN A 174 -0.16 2.26 3.78
C ASN A 174 0.13 1.80 5.22
N GLN A 175 1.34 1.30 5.46
CA GLN A 175 1.64 0.78 6.79
C GLN A 175 1.98 1.89 7.79
N TYR A 176 1.48 1.66 9.01
CA TYR A 176 1.80 2.34 10.25
C TYR A 176 3.32 2.36 10.50
N ILE A 177 3.94 3.52 10.35
CA ILE A 177 5.30 3.74 10.83
C ILE A 177 5.21 4.28 12.26
N GLN A 178 5.93 3.64 13.18
CA GLN A 178 6.14 4.13 14.54
C GLN A 178 7.60 4.46 14.73
N VAL A 179 7.87 5.70 15.14
CA VAL A 179 9.21 6.13 15.53
C VAL A 179 9.29 6.18 17.05
N THR A 180 10.30 5.49 17.59
CA THR A 180 10.64 5.55 19.03
C THR A 180 11.95 6.29 19.19
N ILE A 181 11.93 7.37 19.97
CA ILE A 181 13.08 8.21 20.27
C ILE A 181 13.39 8.04 21.76
N LEU A 182 14.62 7.66 22.07
CA LEU A 182 15.12 7.51 23.45
C LEU A 182 16.00 8.71 23.82
N GLY A 183 16.07 9.02 25.11
CA GLY A 183 16.85 10.15 25.62
C GLY A 183 16.15 11.50 25.54
N VAL A 184 14.84 11.52 25.29
CA VAL A 184 14.03 12.74 25.39
C VAL A 184 13.82 13.02 26.88
N VAL A 185 14.62 13.94 27.44
CA VAL A 185 14.72 14.17 28.91
C VAL A 185 13.45 14.74 29.52
N HIS A 186 12.76 15.62 28.78
CA HIS A 186 11.53 16.28 29.21
C HIS A 186 10.39 15.92 28.27
N LYS A 187 9.18 15.77 28.82
CA LYS A 187 7.98 15.54 28.01
C LYS A 187 7.81 16.71 27.04
N PRO A 188 7.78 16.47 25.72
CA PRO A 188 7.53 17.55 24.77
C PRO A 188 6.18 18.22 24.99
N SER A 189 6.08 19.50 24.66
CA SER A 189 4.81 20.20 24.52
C SER A 189 4.14 19.88 23.18
N GLU A 190 4.94 19.67 22.14
CA GLU A 190 4.54 19.44 20.76
C GLU A 190 5.56 18.52 20.07
N VAL A 191 5.07 17.68 19.15
CA VAL A 191 5.92 16.90 18.26
C VAL A 191 5.45 17.15 16.83
N LEU A 192 6.39 17.54 15.98
CA LEU A 192 6.18 17.85 14.57
C LEU A 192 6.84 16.76 13.72
N VAL A 193 6.13 16.28 12.70
CA VAL A 193 6.64 15.35 11.70
C VAL A 193 6.41 15.94 10.33
N GLY A 194 7.48 16.22 9.59
CA GLY A 194 7.38 16.93 8.30
C GLY A 194 6.82 18.36 8.42
N GLY A 195 6.88 18.96 9.61
CA GLY A 195 6.29 20.27 9.90
C GLY A 195 4.84 20.23 10.39
N GLU A 196 4.20 19.06 10.47
CA GLU A 196 2.84 18.91 10.98
C GLU A 196 2.81 18.36 12.42
N GLY A 197 1.92 18.89 13.25
CA GLY A 197 1.69 18.38 14.60
C GLY A 197 1.15 16.95 14.61
N LYS A 198 1.74 16.08 15.43
CA LYS A 198 1.30 14.68 15.60
C LYS A 198 1.06 14.34 17.06
N THR A 199 0.08 13.46 17.27
CA THR A 199 -0.15 12.83 18.58
C THR A 199 1.00 11.88 18.92
N TYR A 200 1.44 11.90 20.18
CA TYR A 200 2.57 11.08 20.64
C TYR A 200 2.29 10.51 22.05
N SER A 201 3.05 9.48 22.43
CA SER A 201 3.13 8.99 23.81
C SER A 201 4.52 9.18 24.38
N TYR A 202 4.62 9.48 25.68
CA TYR A 202 5.89 9.74 26.35
C TYR A 202 5.98 8.98 27.68
N ALA A 203 7.03 8.19 27.84
CA ALA A 203 7.35 7.45 29.05
C ALA A 203 8.58 8.07 29.73
N GLY A 204 8.34 8.96 30.70
CA GLY A 204 9.37 9.73 31.40
C GLY A 204 10.47 8.90 32.07
N PRO A 205 10.18 7.81 32.81
CA PRO A 205 11.21 6.97 33.41
C PRO A 205 12.18 6.35 32.40
N GLN A 206 11.74 6.18 31.15
CA GLN A 206 12.54 5.62 30.06
C GLN A 206 13.10 6.72 29.13
N GLN A 207 12.75 7.99 29.39
CA GLN A 207 13.02 9.11 28.48
C GLN A 207 12.64 8.78 27.03
N LYS A 208 11.50 8.10 26.88
CA LYS A 208 11.07 7.47 25.63
C LYS A 208 9.88 8.24 25.06
N LEU A 209 10.06 8.79 23.88
CA LEU A 209 9.02 9.38 23.06
C LEU A 209 8.64 8.40 21.94
N VAL A 210 7.34 8.18 21.74
CA VAL A 210 6.82 7.33 20.66
C VAL A 210 5.83 8.15 19.85
N VAL A 211 6.11 8.28 18.56
CA VAL A 211 5.19 8.87 17.59
C VAL A 211 4.71 7.76 16.68
N SER A 212 3.41 7.61 16.62
CA SER A 212 2.72 6.48 16.00
C SER A 212 1.84 6.97 14.86
N LYS A 213 1.35 6.04 14.03
CA LYS A 213 0.48 6.34 12.89
C LYS A 213 1.12 7.34 11.93
N LEU A 214 2.43 7.21 11.73
CA LEU A 214 3.14 8.08 10.79
C LEU A 214 2.92 7.56 9.38
N ALA A 215 2.35 8.41 8.52
CA ALA A 215 2.35 8.24 7.07
C ALA A 215 3.54 9.05 6.52
N LEU A 216 4.73 8.43 6.51
CA LEU A 216 5.95 9.07 6.02
C LEU A 216 6.24 8.61 4.60
N ASP A 217 6.48 9.55 3.70
CA ASP A 217 7.19 9.26 2.46
C ASP A 217 8.67 8.98 2.80
N LEU A 218 9.04 7.70 2.74
CA LEU A 218 10.39 7.23 3.01
C LEU A 218 11.34 7.42 1.82
N ASN A 219 10.84 7.86 0.67
CA ASN A 219 11.67 8.23 -0.48
C ASN A 219 12.19 9.67 -0.35
N GLY A 220 11.54 10.50 0.48
CA GLY A 220 11.92 11.88 0.77
C GLY A 220 12.68 12.06 2.09
N ARG A 221 13.25 13.25 2.29
CA ARG A 221 13.79 13.64 3.59
C ARG A 221 12.65 14.13 4.48
N THR A 222 12.39 13.41 5.57
CA THR A 222 11.46 13.84 6.62
C THR A 222 12.22 14.23 7.88
N THR A 223 11.69 15.20 8.63
CA THR A 223 12.25 15.63 9.92
C THR A 223 11.21 15.42 11.03
N ILE A 224 11.67 14.92 12.18
CA ILE A 224 10.88 14.82 13.40
C ILE A 224 11.48 15.81 14.40
N GLU A 225 10.68 16.76 14.85
CA GLU A 225 11.07 17.82 15.78
C GLU A 225 10.18 17.78 17.02
N TRP A 226 10.70 18.17 18.17
CA TRP A 226 9.93 18.27 19.41
C TRP A 226 10.40 19.46 20.23
N LYS A 227 9.46 20.11 20.93
CA LYS A 227 9.70 21.28 21.77
C LYS A 227 9.40 21.01 23.22
#